data_AF-A0A6I4UHH8-F1
#
_entry.id   AF-A0A6I4UHH8-F1
#
_cell.length_a   1.000
_cell.length_b   1.000
_cell.length_c   1.000
_cell.angle_alpha   90.00
_cell.angle_beta   90.00
_cell.angle_gamma   90.00
#
_symmetry.space_group_name_H-M   'P 1'
#
loop_
_entity.id
_entity.type
_entity.pdbx_description
1 polymer ?
#
loop_
_entity_poly.entity_id
_entity_poly.type
_entity_poly.pdbx_seq_one_letter_code
_entity_poly.pdbx_strand_id
1 'polypeptide(L)'
;MTAITKRRHAELAGQAMKYVAELLLIEPLSPAFDHKLEAIEALGRDEIAQLSARHAGSLAHVAPPPTGGIARAIMGLRNLAESLEPLRQGNLAGNLAGGAKRFGLIPAKPDPKAYFRRYREAQGEIEAALAALTRERDALIRANVTLESEQAGLTPLIATLSEHALFAEEIALTLTARAEALAAREPMKARRLQSDVLHTVQTRLRDIAEARALAMQAAALREIVSATNTRLIEGIDQATATMVLVLRTAIEAARLIASQELVLDGIASLRRAASNLIAEDDPVSTDAGAEALQSAFAKLYDALDRLDTERAGSAARLADPAR
;
A
#
# COMPACT_ATOMS: atom_id res chain seq x y z
N MET A 1 13.83 -7.70 -9.27
CA MET A 1 15.03 -6.96 -9.74
C MET A 1 15.77 -7.80 -10.77
N THR A 2 15.91 -7.31 -12.00
CA THR A 2 16.61 -8.03 -13.08
C THR A 2 18.11 -8.04 -12.80
N ALA A 3 18.66 -9.18 -12.42
CA ALA A 3 20.09 -9.35 -12.30
C ALA A 3 20.74 -9.20 -13.68
N ILE A 4 21.84 -8.45 -13.75
CA ILE A 4 22.61 -8.30 -14.98
C ILE A 4 23.11 -9.69 -15.41
N THR A 5 22.79 -10.08 -16.65
CA THR A 5 23.17 -11.40 -17.14
C THR A 5 24.70 -11.51 -17.26
N LYS A 6 25.25 -12.72 -17.06
CA LYS A 6 26.70 -12.98 -17.23
C LYS A 6 27.21 -12.52 -18.60
N ARG A 7 26.39 -12.69 -19.64
CA ARG A 7 26.69 -12.23 -21.00
C ARG A 7 26.82 -10.71 -21.08
N ARG A 8 25.86 -9.97 -20.51
CA ARG A 8 25.89 -8.51 -20.49
C ARG A 8 27.06 -7.96 -19.68
N HIS A 9 27.37 -8.61 -18.55
CA HIS A 9 28.56 -8.28 -17.75
C HIS A 9 29.85 -8.39 -18.58
N ALA A 10 30.04 -9.52 -19.29
CA ALA A 10 31.23 -9.71 -20.12
C ALA A 10 31.32 -8.69 -21.28
N GLU A 11 30.17 -8.31 -21.85
CA GLU A 11 30.12 -7.26 -22.87
C GLU A 11 30.55 -5.90 -22.33
N LEU A 12 30.01 -5.47 -21.19
CA LEU A 12 30.36 -4.21 -20.53
C LEU A 12 31.84 -4.18 -20.10
N ALA A 13 32.36 -5.29 -19.57
CA ALA A 13 33.78 -5.43 -19.24
C ALA A 13 34.66 -5.29 -20.50
N GLY A 14 34.29 -5.94 -21.61
CA GLY A 14 34.99 -5.79 -22.88
C GLY A 14 34.98 -4.36 -23.42
N GLN A 15 33.84 -3.66 -23.29
CA GLN A 15 33.71 -2.24 -23.66
C GLN A 15 34.60 -1.35 -22.78
N ALA A 16 34.63 -1.59 -21.47
CA ALA A 16 35.48 -0.86 -20.52
C ALA A 16 36.97 -1.05 -20.85
N MET A 17 37.40 -2.29 -21.12
CA MET A 17 38.77 -2.58 -21.53
C MET A 17 39.16 -1.87 -22.82
N LYS A 18 38.28 -1.88 -23.83
CA LYS A 18 38.49 -1.15 -25.08
C LYS A 18 38.59 0.35 -24.83
N TYR A 19 37.70 0.90 -24.02
CA TYR A 19 37.68 2.31 -23.66
C TYR A 19 38.99 2.75 -23.00
N VAL A 20 39.50 1.97 -22.03
CA VAL A 20 40.78 2.23 -21.38
C VAL A 20 41.95 2.09 -22.37
N ALA A 21 41.92 1.09 -23.25
CA ALA A 21 42.95 0.93 -24.27
C ALA A 21 43.03 2.15 -25.21
N GLU A 22 41.89 2.69 -25.64
CA GLU A 22 41.82 3.93 -26.42
C GLU A 22 42.35 5.13 -25.64
N LEU A 23 41.99 5.27 -24.36
CA LEU A 23 42.47 6.36 -23.50
C LEU A 23 44.01 6.35 -23.37
N LEU A 24 44.62 5.17 -23.29
CA LEU A 24 46.08 5.01 -23.18
C LEU A 24 46.83 5.40 -24.46
N LEU A 25 46.17 5.38 -25.63
CA LEU A 25 46.75 5.80 -26.90
C LEU A 25 46.74 7.33 -27.07
N ILE A 26 45.93 8.04 -26.28
CA ILE A 26 45.79 9.49 -26.34
C ILE A 26 46.88 10.14 -25.46
N GLU A 27 47.37 11.30 -25.89
CA GLU A 27 48.34 12.07 -25.13
C GLU A 27 47.67 12.74 -23.90
N PRO A 28 48.24 12.61 -22.68
CA PRO A 28 47.58 13.05 -21.43
C PRO A 28 47.27 14.54 -21.31
N LEU A 29 47.88 15.40 -22.13
CA LEU A 29 47.66 16.86 -22.13
C LEU A 29 46.87 17.32 -23.37
N SER A 30 46.29 16.40 -24.12
CA SER A 30 45.54 16.73 -25.34
C SER A 30 44.05 16.95 -25.07
N PRO A 31 43.37 17.82 -25.84
CA PRO A 31 41.91 18.00 -25.74
C PRO A 31 41.12 16.70 -25.92
N ALA A 32 41.65 15.73 -26.68
CA ALA A 32 41.03 14.43 -26.88
C ALA A 32 40.99 13.60 -25.59
N PHE A 33 41.97 13.79 -24.69
CA PHE A 33 42.00 13.14 -23.38
C PHE A 33 40.93 13.72 -22.46
N ASP A 34 40.84 15.05 -22.43
CA ASP A 34 39.84 15.77 -21.63
C ASP A 34 38.41 15.38 -22.06
N HIS A 35 38.14 15.30 -23.37
CA HIS A 35 36.84 14.83 -23.86
C HIS A 35 36.49 13.38 -23.46
N LYS A 36 37.48 12.49 -23.36
CA LYS A 36 37.24 11.14 -22.81
C LYS A 36 36.91 11.24 -21.33
N LEU A 37 37.65 12.03 -20.55
CA LEU A 37 37.38 12.22 -19.13
C LEU A 37 35.99 12.81 -18.88
N GLU A 38 35.58 13.82 -19.66
CA GLU A 38 34.23 14.40 -19.64
C GLU A 38 33.14 13.34 -19.91
N ALA A 39 33.39 12.37 -20.80
CA ALA A 39 32.45 11.28 -21.05
C ALA A 39 32.30 10.35 -19.83
N ILE A 40 33.38 10.14 -19.05
CA ILE A 40 33.30 9.42 -17.77
C ILE A 40 32.50 10.25 -16.76
N GLU A 41 32.76 11.56 -16.65
CA GLU A 41 32.01 12.45 -15.75
C GLU A 41 30.52 12.58 -16.13
N ALA A 42 30.18 12.40 -17.41
CA ALA A 42 28.81 12.42 -17.90
C ALA A 42 28.09 11.08 -17.71
N LEU A 43 28.80 9.99 -17.41
CA LEU A 43 28.23 8.64 -17.27
C LEU A 43 27.10 8.63 -16.23
N GLY A 44 25.89 8.21 -16.60
CA GLY A 44 24.76 8.16 -15.66
C GLY A 44 24.20 9.52 -15.23
N ARG A 45 24.67 10.65 -15.80
CA ARG A 45 24.23 11.99 -15.38
C ARG A 45 22.76 12.23 -15.70
N ASP A 46 22.32 11.78 -16.87
CA ASP A 46 20.93 11.94 -17.31
C ASP A 46 19.99 11.06 -16.48
N GLU A 47 20.39 9.84 -16.15
CA GLU A 47 19.63 8.93 -15.29
C GLU A 47 19.49 9.50 -13.88
N ILE A 48 20.57 10.06 -13.31
CA ILE A 48 20.53 10.73 -12.01
C ILE A 48 19.63 11.96 -12.06
N ALA A 49 19.71 12.77 -13.12
CA ALA A 49 18.84 13.94 -13.27
C ALA A 49 17.36 13.54 -13.38
N GLN A 50 17.05 12.49 -14.16
CA GLN A 50 15.70 11.93 -14.26
C GLN A 50 15.21 11.38 -12.92
N LEU A 51 16.08 10.68 -12.17
CA LEU A 51 15.79 10.18 -10.84
C LEU A 51 15.47 11.34 -9.89
N SER A 52 16.31 12.38 -9.86
CA SER A 52 16.10 13.58 -9.05
C SER A 52 14.81 14.32 -9.41
N ALA A 53 14.48 14.48 -10.70
CA ALA A 53 13.23 15.10 -11.12
C ALA A 53 12.00 14.33 -10.65
N ARG A 54 12.07 12.98 -10.66
CA ARG A 54 11.01 12.11 -10.14
C ARG A 54 10.95 12.14 -8.60
N HIS A 55 12.09 12.27 -7.93
CA HIS A 55 12.17 12.32 -6.46
C HIS A 55 11.78 13.66 -5.85
N ALA A 56 12.12 14.77 -6.48
CA ALA A 56 11.80 16.12 -6.00
C ALA A 56 10.28 16.38 -5.97
N GLY A 57 9.50 15.68 -6.80
CA GLY A 57 8.03 15.68 -6.73
C GLY A 57 7.44 14.69 -5.70
N SER A 58 8.24 13.75 -5.17
CA SER A 58 7.75 12.51 -4.55
C SER A 58 7.76 12.48 -3.02
N LEU A 59 8.23 13.51 -2.31
CA LEU A 59 8.08 13.58 -0.84
C LEU A 59 6.60 13.62 -0.40
N ALA A 60 5.70 14.02 -1.30
CA ALA A 60 4.25 14.00 -1.07
C ALA A 60 3.57 12.64 -1.38
N HIS A 61 4.20 11.77 -2.19
CA HIS A 61 3.55 10.57 -2.76
C HIS A 61 3.94 9.26 -2.08
N VAL A 62 4.98 9.28 -1.23
CA VAL A 62 5.28 8.18 -0.29
C VAL A 62 4.56 8.40 1.05
N ALA A 63 3.61 9.32 1.10
CA ALA A 63 2.82 9.58 2.29
C ALA A 63 2.07 8.29 2.70
N PRO A 64 2.03 7.96 4.01
CA PRO A 64 1.24 6.85 4.50
C PRO A 64 -0.21 6.98 4.02
N PRO A 65 -0.91 5.87 3.76
CA PRO A 65 -2.31 5.93 3.36
C PRO A 65 -3.12 6.72 4.40
N PRO A 66 -4.03 7.62 3.96
CA PRO A 66 -4.84 8.39 4.87
C PRO A 66 -5.80 7.45 5.62
N THR A 67 -5.46 7.08 6.86
CA THR A 67 -6.26 6.14 7.66
C THR A 67 -7.37 6.82 8.45
N GLY A 68 -7.40 8.16 8.50
CA GLY A 68 -8.37 8.91 9.30
C GLY A 68 -9.82 8.82 8.82
N GLY A 69 -10.05 8.62 7.52
CA GLY A 69 -11.38 8.35 6.97
C GLY A 69 -11.88 6.96 7.37
N ILE A 70 -11.01 5.96 7.24
CA ILE A 70 -11.27 4.57 7.65
C ILE A 70 -11.59 4.50 9.14
N ALA A 71 -10.78 5.12 10.01
CA ALA A 71 -11.02 5.13 11.46
C ALA A 71 -12.38 5.72 11.85
N ARG A 72 -12.77 6.85 11.23
CA ARG A 72 -14.09 7.47 11.47
C ARG A 72 -15.23 6.57 11.03
N ALA A 73 -15.09 5.90 9.89
CA ALA A 73 -16.11 4.98 9.40
C ALA A 73 -16.25 3.74 10.29
N ILE A 74 -15.14 3.14 10.75
CA ILE A 74 -15.16 2.04 11.72
C ILE A 74 -15.86 2.47 13.01
N MET A 75 -15.49 3.61 13.58
CA MET A 75 -16.13 4.13 14.80
C MET A 75 -17.63 4.36 14.61
N GLY A 76 -18.02 4.94 13.47
CA GLY A 76 -19.44 5.13 13.12
C GLY A 76 -20.18 3.79 13.08
N LEU A 77 -19.64 2.81 12.35
CA LEU A 77 -20.22 1.47 12.25
C LEU A 77 -20.28 0.76 13.61
N ARG A 78 -19.26 0.94 14.48
CA ARG A 78 -19.24 0.35 15.82
C ARG A 78 -20.33 0.94 16.71
N ASN A 79 -20.46 2.26 16.73
CA ASN A 79 -21.51 2.95 17.48
C ASN A 79 -22.91 2.52 17.00
N LEU A 80 -23.07 2.40 15.67
CA LEU A 80 -24.31 1.93 15.06
C LEU A 80 -24.61 0.48 15.43
N ALA A 81 -23.61 -0.41 15.34
CA ALA A 81 -23.74 -1.81 15.76
C ALA A 81 -24.14 -1.91 17.24
N GLU A 82 -23.50 -1.13 18.12
CA GLU A 82 -23.78 -1.09 19.56
C GLU A 82 -25.19 -0.54 19.87
N SER A 83 -25.71 0.34 19.02
CA SER A 83 -27.08 0.89 19.14
C SER A 83 -28.15 -0.10 18.66
N LEU A 84 -27.78 -0.99 17.72
CA LEU A 84 -28.66 -1.97 17.07
C LEU A 84 -28.50 -3.38 17.64
N GLU A 85 -27.66 -3.55 18.67
CA GLU A 85 -27.46 -4.84 19.31
C GLU A 85 -28.73 -5.29 20.06
N PRO A 86 -29.25 -6.50 19.83
CA PRO A 86 -30.55 -6.92 20.37
C PRO A 86 -30.57 -7.01 21.90
N LEU A 87 -29.46 -7.42 22.52
CA LEU A 87 -29.36 -7.73 23.95
C LEU A 87 -29.10 -6.52 24.85
N ARG A 88 -28.93 -5.33 24.28
CA ARG A 88 -28.73 -4.11 25.08
C ARG A 88 -30.02 -3.81 25.87
N GLN A 89 -29.91 -3.57 27.18
CA GLN A 89 -31.04 -3.18 28.05
C GLN A 89 -31.80 -2.02 27.40
N GLY A 90 -33.03 -2.29 26.93
CA GLY A 90 -33.91 -1.33 26.25
C GLY A 90 -34.23 -1.62 24.78
N ASN A 91 -33.45 -2.46 24.07
CA ASN A 91 -33.71 -2.82 22.65
C ASN A 91 -34.68 -4.00 22.50
N LEU A 92 -34.55 -4.99 23.39
CA LEU A 92 -35.49 -6.11 23.59
C LEU A 92 -36.10 -6.13 25.00
N ALA A 93 -35.84 -5.11 25.83
CA ALA A 93 -36.49 -4.93 27.13
C ALA A 93 -37.42 -3.73 27.02
N GLY A 94 -38.73 -3.99 26.85
CA GLY A 94 -39.73 -2.96 26.63
C GLY A 94 -39.67 -1.81 27.65
N ASN A 95 -39.75 -0.58 27.12
CA ASN A 95 -40.03 0.60 27.91
C ASN A 95 -41.41 0.47 28.56
N LEU A 96 -41.44 0.25 29.87
CA LEU A 96 -42.62 0.57 30.68
C LEU A 96 -42.67 2.09 30.92
N ALA A 97 -42.85 2.86 29.85
CA ALA A 97 -43.23 4.27 29.94
C ALA A 97 -44.76 4.35 29.96
N GLY A 98 -45.38 4.03 31.10
CA GLY A 98 -46.82 4.18 31.26
C GLY A 98 -47.45 3.33 32.35
N GLY A 99 -47.10 3.60 33.62
CA GLY A 99 -47.95 3.23 34.76
C GLY A 99 -47.56 1.95 35.51
N ALA A 100 -47.54 2.08 36.84
CA ALA A 100 -47.50 1.03 37.86
C ALA A 100 -46.18 0.26 38.04
N LYS A 101 -45.21 0.94 38.68
CA LYS A 101 -44.27 0.28 39.60
C LYS A 101 -45.07 -0.25 40.80
N ARG A 102 -45.49 -1.52 40.78
CA ARG A 102 -45.87 -2.29 41.98
C ARG A 102 -46.11 -3.76 41.59
N PHE A 103 -45.27 -4.62 42.17
CA PHE A 103 -45.30 -6.10 42.22
C PHE A 103 -44.72 -6.91 41.06
N GLY A 104 -43.80 -7.82 41.43
CA GLY A 104 -43.52 -9.08 40.73
C GLY A 104 -42.53 -9.00 39.56
N LEU A 105 -41.67 -10.02 39.46
CA LEU A 105 -40.89 -10.35 38.26
C LEU A 105 -41.82 -10.34 37.03
N ILE A 106 -41.82 -9.26 36.24
CA ILE A 106 -42.36 -9.28 34.88
C ILE A 106 -41.14 -9.21 33.96
N PRO A 107 -40.76 -10.31 33.27
CA PRO A 107 -39.74 -10.22 32.24
C PRO A 107 -40.24 -9.22 31.19
N ALA A 108 -39.50 -8.12 31.00
CA ALA A 108 -39.84 -7.10 30.02
C ALA A 108 -40.01 -7.76 28.65
N LYS A 109 -41.21 -7.66 28.05
CA LYS A 109 -41.44 -8.21 26.72
C LYS A 109 -40.56 -7.44 25.71
N PRO A 110 -39.90 -8.14 24.77
CA PRO A 110 -39.26 -7.48 23.64
C PRO A 110 -40.26 -6.66 22.83
N ASP A 111 -39.87 -5.44 22.44
CA ASP A 111 -40.63 -4.58 21.51
C ASP A 111 -39.91 -4.49 20.15
N PRO A 112 -40.27 -5.39 19.20
CA PRO A 112 -39.70 -5.39 17.86
C PRO A 112 -39.94 -4.08 17.11
N LYS A 113 -40.98 -3.32 17.44
CA LYS A 113 -41.31 -2.05 16.78
C LYS A 113 -40.36 -0.94 17.20
N ALA A 114 -39.96 -0.88 18.47
CA ALA A 114 -38.94 0.06 18.95
C ALA A 114 -37.57 -0.24 18.31
N TYR A 115 -37.21 -1.51 18.21
CA TYR A 115 -36.00 -1.96 17.51
C TYR A 115 -35.97 -1.52 16.04
N PHE A 116 -37.06 -1.74 15.29
CA PHE A 116 -37.15 -1.32 13.89
C PHE A 116 -37.15 0.19 13.67
N ARG A 117 -37.65 0.97 14.65
CA ARG A 117 -37.62 2.43 14.59
C ARG A 117 -36.17 2.92 14.66
N ARG A 118 -35.40 2.39 15.61
CA ARG A 118 -33.95 2.65 15.75
C ARG A 118 -33.19 2.23 14.51
N TYR A 119 -33.52 1.08 13.92
CA TYR A 119 -32.92 0.64 12.66
C TYR A 119 -33.19 1.61 11.50
N ARG A 120 -34.45 2.04 11.32
CA ARG A 120 -34.80 3.03 10.27
C ARG A 120 -34.12 4.38 10.50
N GLU A 121 -34.02 4.81 11.77
CA GLU A 121 -33.31 6.04 12.15
C GLU A 121 -31.81 5.93 11.84
N ALA A 122 -31.21 4.75 12.08
CA ALA A 122 -29.80 4.46 11.84
C ALA A 122 -29.44 4.17 10.37
N GLN A 123 -30.41 3.84 9.52
CA GLN A 123 -30.16 3.41 8.13
C GLN A 123 -29.33 4.43 7.34
N GLY A 124 -29.66 5.72 7.43
CA GLY A 124 -28.93 6.77 6.74
C GLY A 124 -27.48 6.90 7.21
N GLU A 125 -27.22 6.69 8.51
CA GLU A 125 -25.87 6.72 9.07
C GLU A 125 -25.05 5.51 8.63
N ILE A 126 -25.66 4.33 8.54
CA ILE A 126 -25.04 3.10 8.03
C ILE A 126 -24.66 3.26 6.56
N GLU A 127 -25.59 3.73 5.73
CA GLU A 127 -25.34 3.99 4.31
C GLU A 127 -24.23 5.03 4.12
N ALA A 128 -24.21 6.09 4.92
CA ALA A 128 -23.17 7.10 4.89
C ALA A 128 -21.79 6.54 5.28
N ALA A 129 -21.72 5.66 6.29
CA ALA A 129 -20.48 5.03 6.73
C ALA A 129 -19.95 4.02 5.70
N LEU A 130 -20.81 3.19 5.10
CA LEU A 130 -20.44 2.28 4.02
C LEU A 130 -19.95 3.05 2.79
N ALA A 131 -20.66 4.12 2.40
CA ALA A 131 -20.22 4.99 1.30
C ALA A 131 -18.88 5.67 1.60
N ALA A 132 -18.60 6.00 2.86
CA ALA A 132 -17.29 6.51 3.25
C ALA A 132 -16.19 5.46 3.07
N LEU A 133 -16.41 4.22 3.53
CA LEU A 133 -15.48 3.11 3.32
C LEU A 133 -15.21 2.85 1.83
N THR A 134 -16.24 2.86 0.99
CA THR A 134 -16.08 2.71 -0.47
C THR A 134 -15.21 3.83 -1.07
N ARG A 135 -15.41 5.09 -0.65
CA ARG A 135 -14.57 6.20 -1.13
C ARG A 135 -13.10 6.05 -0.72
N GLU A 136 -12.84 5.62 0.51
CA GLU A 136 -11.48 5.36 1.01
C GLU A 136 -10.82 4.21 0.23
N ARG A 137 -11.55 3.11 0.00
CA ARG A 137 -11.11 1.99 -0.83
C ARG A 137 -10.73 2.45 -2.24
N ASP A 138 -11.60 3.21 -2.90
CA ASP A 138 -11.35 3.69 -4.26
C ASP A 138 -10.15 4.65 -4.31
N ALA A 139 -9.93 5.42 -3.25
CA ALA A 139 -8.73 6.26 -3.11
C ALA A 139 -7.45 5.41 -3.00
N LEU A 140 -7.48 4.32 -2.22
CA LEU A 140 -6.36 3.38 -2.12
C LEU A 140 -6.06 2.69 -3.45
N ILE A 141 -7.09 2.31 -4.22
CA ILE A 141 -6.92 1.73 -5.56
C ILE A 141 -6.23 2.71 -6.50
N ARG A 142 -6.69 3.97 -6.55
CA ARG A 142 -6.05 5.02 -7.38
C ARG A 142 -4.61 5.30 -6.96
N ALA A 143 -4.34 5.29 -5.66
CA ALA A 143 -2.98 5.42 -5.13
C ALA A 143 -2.09 4.26 -5.60
N ASN A 144 -2.57 3.02 -5.55
CA ASN A 144 -1.80 1.85 -6.02
C ASN A 144 -1.49 1.92 -7.52
N VAL A 145 -2.45 2.34 -8.36
CA VAL A 145 -2.20 2.55 -9.79
C VAL A 145 -1.10 3.59 -10.03
N THR A 146 -1.09 4.65 -9.23
CA THR A 146 -0.05 5.69 -9.30
C THR A 146 1.31 5.13 -8.89
N LEU A 147 1.37 4.40 -7.78
CA LEU A 147 2.59 3.76 -7.28
C LEU A 147 3.17 2.75 -8.30
N GLU A 148 2.32 1.96 -8.96
CA GLU A 148 2.74 1.05 -10.04
C GLU A 148 3.36 1.81 -11.22
N SER A 149 2.74 2.92 -11.65
CA SER A 149 3.29 3.75 -12.72
C SER A 149 4.64 4.36 -12.33
N GLU A 150 4.81 4.78 -11.08
CA GLU A 150 6.09 5.29 -10.57
C GLU A 150 7.16 4.19 -10.52
N GLN A 151 6.79 2.98 -10.07
CA GLN A 151 7.67 1.81 -10.02
C GLN A 151 8.16 1.40 -11.41
N ALA A 152 7.27 1.42 -12.40
CA ALA A 152 7.59 1.17 -13.79
C ALA A 152 8.60 2.19 -14.34
N GLY A 153 8.54 3.45 -13.86
CA GLY A 153 9.51 4.49 -14.21
C GLY A 153 10.89 4.32 -13.57
N LEU A 154 10.98 3.76 -12.35
CA LEU A 154 12.26 3.56 -11.65
C LEU A 154 13.03 2.33 -12.10
N THR A 155 12.33 1.25 -12.43
CA THR A 155 12.94 -0.02 -12.85
C THR A 155 14.00 0.14 -13.96
N PRO A 156 13.73 0.84 -15.08
CA PRO A 156 14.74 1.03 -16.12
C PRO A 156 15.90 1.92 -15.68
N LEU A 157 15.66 2.92 -14.81
CA LEU A 157 16.73 3.77 -14.28
C LEU A 157 17.67 2.97 -13.37
N ILE A 158 17.13 2.13 -12.48
CA ILE A 158 17.92 1.25 -11.62
C ILE A 158 18.76 0.29 -12.46
N ALA A 159 18.17 -0.31 -13.50
CA ALA A 159 18.88 -1.21 -14.41
C ALA A 159 20.04 -0.49 -15.12
N THR A 160 19.77 0.69 -15.69
CA THR A 160 20.77 1.48 -16.43
C THR A 160 21.90 1.96 -15.50
N LEU A 161 21.57 2.47 -14.31
CA LEU A 161 22.57 2.84 -13.29
C LEU A 161 23.39 1.63 -12.82
N SER A 162 22.81 0.43 -12.81
CA SER A 162 23.55 -0.81 -12.50
C SER A 162 24.55 -1.14 -13.60
N GLU A 163 24.18 -0.99 -14.87
CA GLU A 163 25.10 -1.18 -15.99
C GLU A 163 26.23 -0.14 -15.99
N HIS A 164 25.91 1.12 -15.72
CA HIS A 164 26.90 2.19 -15.59
C HIS A 164 27.86 1.97 -14.42
N ALA A 165 27.38 1.49 -13.28
CA ALA A 165 28.22 1.15 -12.14
C ALA A 165 29.23 0.04 -12.50
N LEU A 166 28.76 -1.06 -13.12
CA LEU A 166 29.65 -2.13 -13.58
C LEU A 166 30.68 -1.62 -14.59
N PHE A 167 30.25 -0.81 -15.56
CA PHE A 167 31.15 -0.25 -16.55
C PHE A 167 32.25 0.63 -15.91
N ALA A 168 31.88 1.50 -14.96
CA ALA A 168 32.83 2.34 -14.23
C ALA A 168 33.77 1.51 -13.33
N GLU A 169 33.28 0.45 -12.70
CA GLU A 169 34.09 -0.49 -11.91
C GLU A 169 35.15 -1.19 -12.78
N GLU A 170 34.75 -1.71 -13.94
CA GLU A 170 35.67 -2.35 -14.88
C GLU A 170 36.71 -1.37 -15.46
N ILE A 171 36.31 -0.11 -15.70
CA ILE A 171 37.25 0.97 -16.06
C ILE A 171 38.26 1.18 -14.93
N ALA A 172 37.82 1.31 -13.68
CA ALA A 172 38.70 1.55 -12.54
C ALA A 172 39.71 0.41 -12.35
N LEU A 173 39.25 -0.85 -12.43
CA LEU A 173 40.10 -2.04 -12.35
C LEU A 173 41.14 -2.07 -13.47
N THR A 174 40.69 -1.86 -14.71
CA THR A 174 41.58 -1.89 -15.89
C THR A 174 42.59 -0.74 -15.85
N LEU A 175 42.17 0.47 -15.48
CA LEU A 175 43.06 1.63 -15.35
C LEU A 175 44.13 1.40 -14.29
N THR A 176 43.75 0.84 -13.13
CA THR A 176 44.68 0.54 -12.04
C THR A 176 45.78 -0.40 -12.51
N ALA A 177 45.40 -1.54 -13.09
CA ALA A 177 46.34 -2.53 -13.61
C ALA A 177 47.27 -1.97 -14.71
N ARG A 178 46.73 -1.12 -15.60
CA ARG A 178 47.51 -0.51 -16.69
C ARG A 178 48.46 0.57 -16.20
N ALA A 179 48.03 1.39 -15.24
CA ALA A 179 48.87 2.42 -14.66
C ALA A 179 50.06 1.81 -13.90
N GLU A 180 49.84 0.72 -13.16
CA GLU A 180 50.91 -0.04 -12.50
C GLU A 180 51.93 -0.59 -13.51
N ALA A 181 51.46 -1.20 -14.61
CA ALA A 181 52.33 -1.71 -15.66
C ALA A 181 53.15 -0.61 -16.37
N LEU A 182 52.60 0.60 -16.47
CA LEU A 182 53.27 1.76 -17.07
C LEU A 182 54.22 2.49 -16.13
N ALA A 183 54.06 2.34 -14.80
CA ALA A 183 54.82 3.10 -13.81
C ALA A 183 56.35 2.99 -13.97
N ALA A 184 56.84 1.83 -14.42
CA ALA A 184 58.27 1.60 -14.64
C ALA A 184 58.81 2.21 -15.94
N ARG A 185 57.96 2.46 -16.94
CA ARG A 185 58.36 2.93 -18.29
C ARG A 185 58.05 4.41 -18.50
N GLU A 186 56.88 4.85 -18.04
CA GLU A 186 56.34 6.20 -18.24
C GLU A 186 55.75 6.74 -16.92
N PRO A 187 56.59 7.07 -15.91
CA PRO A 187 56.13 7.40 -14.57
C PRO A 187 55.23 8.64 -14.51
N MET A 188 55.45 9.62 -15.39
CA MET A 188 54.61 10.83 -15.48
C MET A 188 53.20 10.50 -15.98
N LYS A 189 53.08 9.63 -17.01
CA LYS A 189 51.80 9.18 -17.56
C LYS A 189 51.05 8.30 -16.56
N ALA A 190 51.75 7.39 -15.89
CA ALA A 190 51.17 6.56 -14.83
C ALA A 190 50.61 7.40 -13.67
N ARG A 191 51.34 8.44 -13.23
CA ARG A 191 50.85 9.36 -12.18
C ARG A 191 49.57 10.08 -12.59
N ARG A 192 49.52 10.66 -13.80
CA ARG A 192 48.30 11.30 -14.34
C ARG A 192 47.09 10.37 -14.38
N LEU A 193 47.28 9.13 -14.83
CA LEU A 193 46.22 8.13 -14.87
C LEU A 193 45.69 7.78 -13.47
N GLN A 194 46.59 7.69 -12.47
CA GLN A 194 46.22 7.39 -11.08
C GLN A 194 45.60 8.59 -10.34
N SER A 195 46.15 9.80 -10.50
CA SER A 195 45.69 10.98 -9.76
C SER A 195 44.41 11.57 -10.33
N ASP A 196 44.31 11.67 -11.65
CA ASP A 196 43.27 12.46 -12.30
C ASP A 196 42.14 11.53 -12.77
N VAL A 197 42.47 10.56 -13.63
CA VAL A 197 41.45 9.71 -14.27
C VAL A 197 40.84 8.74 -13.27
N LEU A 198 41.67 8.00 -12.53
CA LEU A 198 41.17 7.00 -11.58
C LEU A 198 40.31 7.66 -10.48
N HIS A 199 40.73 8.83 -9.97
CA HIS A 199 39.93 9.56 -8.99
C HIS A 199 38.57 10.00 -9.55
N THR A 200 38.55 10.47 -10.80
CA THR A 200 37.31 10.85 -11.49
C THR A 200 36.38 9.65 -11.66
N VAL A 201 36.91 8.50 -12.10
CA VAL A 201 36.13 7.26 -12.24
C VAL A 201 35.58 6.79 -10.90
N GLN A 202 36.40 6.80 -9.84
CA GLN A 202 35.98 6.37 -8.50
C GLN A 202 34.91 7.28 -7.91
N THR A 203 35.05 8.59 -8.07
CA THR A 203 34.03 9.57 -7.68
C THR A 203 32.74 9.30 -8.41
N ARG A 204 32.81 9.12 -9.73
CA ARG A 204 31.61 8.85 -10.54
C ARG A 204 30.94 7.54 -10.20
N LEU A 205 31.71 6.47 -9.97
CA LEU A 205 31.21 5.18 -9.53
C LEU A 205 30.44 5.30 -8.20
N ARG A 206 30.99 6.06 -7.24
CA ARG A 206 30.33 6.32 -5.96
C ARG A 206 28.99 7.05 -6.15
N ASP A 207 28.97 8.11 -6.96
CA ASP A 207 27.73 8.87 -7.24
C ASP A 207 26.64 7.99 -7.86
N ILE A 208 27.02 7.17 -8.85
CA ILE A 208 26.10 6.24 -9.53
C ILE A 208 25.59 5.19 -8.53
N ALA A 209 26.47 4.64 -7.68
CA ALA A 209 26.10 3.65 -6.68
C ALA A 209 25.14 4.22 -5.63
N GLU A 210 25.38 5.45 -5.18
CA GLU A 210 24.51 6.17 -4.24
C GLU A 210 23.14 6.44 -4.85
N ALA A 211 23.09 7.00 -6.05
CA ALA A 211 21.84 7.25 -6.76
C ALA A 211 21.05 5.95 -6.99
N ARG A 212 21.72 4.87 -7.38
CA ARG A 212 21.11 3.55 -7.54
C ARG A 212 20.54 3.02 -6.23
N ALA A 213 21.28 3.14 -5.13
CA ALA A 213 20.83 2.69 -3.82
C ALA A 213 19.58 3.46 -3.37
N LEU A 214 19.56 4.79 -3.54
CA LEU A 214 18.40 5.62 -3.26
C LEU A 214 17.18 5.23 -4.12
N ALA A 215 17.38 5.00 -5.42
CA ALA A 215 16.32 4.55 -6.31
C ALA A 215 15.75 3.18 -5.89
N MET A 216 16.60 2.24 -5.48
CA MET A 216 16.19 0.93 -4.96
C MET A 216 15.42 1.05 -3.64
N GLN A 217 15.87 1.90 -2.72
CA GLN A 217 15.17 2.16 -1.46
C GLN A 217 13.78 2.76 -1.72
N ALA A 218 13.68 3.69 -2.65
CA ALA A 218 12.43 4.29 -3.06
C ALA A 218 11.46 3.28 -3.68
N ALA A 219 11.98 2.38 -4.52
CA ALA A 219 11.21 1.30 -5.12
C ALA A 219 10.68 0.33 -4.05
N ALA A 220 11.53 -0.09 -3.10
CA ALA A 220 11.14 -0.96 -2.00
C ALA A 220 10.07 -0.33 -1.09
N LEU A 221 10.23 0.96 -0.76
CA LEU A 221 9.25 1.65 0.08
C LEU A 221 7.87 1.75 -0.60
N ARG A 222 7.83 1.96 -1.92
CA ARG A 222 6.56 1.94 -2.68
C ARG A 222 5.90 0.56 -2.68
N GLU A 223 6.69 -0.52 -2.77
CA GLU A 223 6.16 -1.88 -2.67
C GLU A 223 5.52 -2.13 -1.29
N ILE A 224 6.15 -1.66 -0.20
CA ILE A 224 5.61 -1.74 1.16
C ILE A 224 4.28 -0.96 1.27
N VAL A 225 4.23 0.27 0.73
CA VAL A 225 3.00 1.09 0.73
C VAL A 225 1.90 0.42 -0.10
N SER A 226 2.22 -0.06 -1.30
CA SER A 226 1.27 -0.73 -2.19
C SER A 226 0.68 -1.99 -1.53
N ALA A 227 1.52 -2.82 -0.93
CA ALA A 227 1.09 -4.00 -0.18
C ALA A 227 0.22 -3.64 1.03
N THR A 228 0.53 -2.54 1.71
CA THR A 228 -0.29 -2.03 2.83
C THR A 228 -1.66 -1.58 2.34
N ASN A 229 -1.72 -0.83 1.23
CA ASN A 229 -2.97 -0.39 0.62
C ASN A 229 -3.84 -1.59 0.18
N THR A 230 -3.24 -2.63 -0.40
CA THR A 230 -3.96 -3.85 -0.80
C THR A 230 -4.62 -4.53 0.39
N ARG A 231 -3.90 -4.69 1.51
CA ARG A 231 -4.49 -5.26 2.74
C ARG A 231 -5.63 -4.38 3.30
N LEU A 232 -5.48 -3.06 3.24
CA LEU A 232 -6.54 -2.15 3.66
C LEU A 232 -7.78 -2.26 2.76
N ILE A 233 -7.59 -2.37 1.44
CA ILE A 233 -8.69 -2.61 0.48
C ILE A 233 -9.41 -3.91 0.81
N GLU A 234 -8.68 -5.00 1.01
CA GLU A 234 -9.23 -6.31 1.38
C GLU A 234 -10.00 -6.25 2.71
N GLY A 235 -9.44 -5.59 3.72
CA GLY A 235 -10.11 -5.40 5.02
C GLY A 235 -11.39 -4.57 4.91
N ILE A 236 -11.38 -3.50 4.10
CA ILE A 236 -12.57 -2.69 3.83
C ILE A 236 -13.65 -3.51 3.12
N ASP A 237 -13.27 -4.29 2.10
CA ASP A 237 -14.19 -5.14 1.35
C ASP A 237 -14.84 -6.19 2.26
N GLN A 238 -14.04 -6.86 3.10
CA GLN A 238 -14.53 -7.84 4.06
C GLN A 238 -15.46 -7.24 5.12
N ALA A 239 -15.09 -6.09 5.69
CA ALA A 239 -15.91 -5.41 6.70
C ALA A 239 -17.24 -4.93 6.09
N THR A 240 -17.21 -4.36 4.89
CA THR A 240 -18.39 -3.90 4.16
C THR A 240 -19.32 -5.08 3.85
N ALA A 241 -18.80 -6.19 3.32
CA ALA A 241 -19.58 -7.37 3.01
C ALA A 241 -20.23 -7.98 4.27
N THR A 242 -19.47 -8.06 5.36
CA THR A 242 -19.97 -8.60 6.64
C THR A 242 -21.05 -7.70 7.23
N MET A 243 -20.87 -6.37 7.19
CA MET A 243 -21.90 -5.43 7.64
C MET A 243 -23.20 -5.60 6.85
N VAL A 244 -23.14 -5.72 5.53
CA VAL A 244 -24.32 -5.96 4.70
C VAL A 244 -25.02 -7.28 5.07
N LEU A 245 -24.25 -8.34 5.33
CA LEU A 245 -24.80 -9.62 5.80
C LEU A 245 -25.52 -9.45 7.15
N VAL A 246 -24.90 -8.77 8.13
CA VAL A 246 -25.51 -8.51 9.43
C VAL A 246 -26.81 -7.73 9.31
N LEU A 247 -26.81 -6.68 8.49
CA LEU A 247 -28.01 -5.87 8.23
C LEU A 247 -29.14 -6.73 7.66
N ARG A 248 -28.82 -7.61 6.71
CA ARG A 248 -29.79 -8.55 6.13
C ARG A 248 -30.33 -9.51 7.20
N THR A 249 -29.47 -10.14 7.98
CA THR A 249 -29.88 -11.07 9.06
C THR A 249 -30.71 -10.35 10.13
N ALA A 250 -30.38 -9.10 10.49
CA ALA A 250 -31.17 -8.29 11.41
C ALA A 250 -32.58 -8.04 10.89
N ILE A 251 -32.71 -7.69 9.61
CA ILE A 251 -34.01 -7.49 8.96
C ILE A 251 -34.81 -8.80 8.92
N GLU A 252 -34.19 -9.93 8.55
CA GLU A 252 -34.85 -11.23 8.46
C GLU A 252 -35.30 -11.75 9.84
N ALA A 253 -34.44 -11.67 10.86
CA ALA A 253 -34.78 -12.01 12.24
C ALA A 253 -35.93 -11.14 12.76
N ALA A 254 -35.91 -9.84 12.46
CA ALA A 254 -36.96 -8.94 12.89
C ALA A 254 -38.29 -9.19 12.16
N ARG A 255 -38.28 -9.65 10.90
CA ARG A 255 -39.47 -10.13 10.17
C ARG A 255 -40.06 -11.39 10.79
N LEU A 256 -39.23 -12.33 11.24
CA LEU A 256 -39.66 -13.57 11.90
C LEU A 256 -40.36 -13.28 13.25
N ILE A 257 -39.88 -12.28 13.98
CA ILE A 257 -40.46 -11.88 15.28
C ILE A 257 -41.71 -11.00 15.09
N ALA A 258 -41.75 -10.17 14.05
CA ALA A 258 -42.90 -9.33 13.72
C ALA A 258 -43.97 -10.12 12.96
N SER A 259 -44.84 -10.84 13.68
CA SER A 259 -46.04 -11.40 13.06
C SER A 259 -46.94 -10.28 12.54
N GLN A 260 -47.17 -10.31 11.22
CA GLN A 260 -48.16 -9.58 10.44
C GLN A 260 -47.89 -8.07 10.19
N GLU A 261 -47.84 -7.74 8.90
CA GLU A 261 -47.87 -6.39 8.29
C GLU A 261 -46.83 -5.38 8.77
N LEU A 262 -45.57 -5.59 8.39
CA LEU A 262 -44.61 -4.51 8.16
C LEU A 262 -43.87 -4.81 6.86
N VAL A 263 -44.53 -4.49 5.75
CA VAL A 263 -43.91 -4.42 4.43
C VAL A 263 -42.83 -3.33 4.52
N LEU A 264 -41.58 -3.71 4.32
CA LEU A 264 -40.46 -2.77 4.35
C LEU A 264 -39.71 -2.79 3.02
N ASP A 265 -39.70 -1.62 2.39
CA ASP A 265 -39.21 -1.31 1.04
C ASP A 265 -37.69 -0.95 1.02
N GLY A 266 -36.94 -1.36 2.05
CA GLY A 266 -35.54 -0.96 2.25
C GLY A 266 -34.51 -1.99 1.78
N ILE A 267 -34.73 -2.68 0.65
CA ILE A 267 -33.85 -3.78 0.19
C ILE A 267 -33.21 -3.52 -1.18
N ALA A 268 -33.78 -2.65 -2.02
CA ALA A 268 -33.35 -2.53 -3.43
C ALA A 268 -31.98 -1.85 -3.64
N SER A 269 -31.51 -1.02 -2.70
CA SER A 269 -30.19 -0.39 -2.75
C SER A 269 -29.09 -1.30 -2.21
N LEU A 270 -29.35 -2.00 -1.10
CA LEU A 270 -28.39 -2.90 -0.45
C LEU A 270 -28.17 -4.21 -1.25
N ARG A 271 -29.24 -4.74 -1.87
CA ARG A 271 -29.18 -5.95 -2.70
C ARG A 271 -28.30 -5.78 -3.94
N ARG A 272 -28.17 -4.56 -4.47
CA ARG A 272 -27.29 -4.24 -5.61
C ARG A 272 -25.80 -4.23 -5.24
N ALA A 273 -25.45 -3.91 -3.99
CA ALA A 273 -24.08 -4.00 -3.49
C ALA A 273 -23.72 -5.44 -3.08
N ALA A 274 -24.70 -6.21 -2.57
CA ALA A 274 -24.52 -7.59 -2.11
C ALA A 274 -24.49 -8.65 -3.23
N SER A 275 -25.20 -8.42 -4.35
CA SER A 275 -25.38 -9.43 -5.40
C SER A 275 -24.09 -9.86 -6.10
N ASN A 276 -23.00 -9.10 -5.95
CA ASN A 276 -21.71 -9.42 -6.54
C ASN A 276 -20.75 -10.17 -5.60
N LEU A 277 -21.12 -10.38 -4.32
CA LEU A 277 -20.18 -10.79 -3.27
C LEU A 277 -20.54 -12.11 -2.55
N ILE A 278 -21.73 -12.69 -2.75
CA ILE A 278 -22.18 -13.84 -1.98
C ILE A 278 -22.71 -14.94 -2.92
N ALA A 279 -21.95 -16.01 -3.04
CA ALA A 279 -22.40 -17.30 -3.56
C ALA A 279 -22.46 -18.26 -2.37
N GLU A 280 -23.54 -18.22 -1.59
CA GLU A 280 -24.05 -19.33 -0.77
C GLU A 280 -25.32 -18.85 -0.04
N ASP A 281 -26.46 -19.42 -0.46
CA ASP A 281 -27.77 -19.31 0.17
C ASP A 281 -27.87 -20.46 1.19
N ASP A 282 -28.13 -20.16 2.46
CA ASP A 282 -28.75 -21.13 3.36
C ASP A 282 -29.87 -20.45 4.15
N PRO A 283 -31.10 -21.00 4.16
CA PRO A 283 -32.27 -20.37 4.79
C PRO A 283 -32.28 -20.59 6.31
N VAL A 284 -32.53 -19.52 7.08
CA VAL A 284 -32.57 -19.57 8.56
C VAL A 284 -34.01 -19.85 9.07
N SER A 285 -34.12 -20.77 10.05
CA SER A 285 -35.36 -21.20 10.74
C SER A 285 -35.84 -20.24 11.87
N THR A 286 -37.11 -20.35 12.28
CA THR A 286 -37.86 -19.41 13.15
C THR A 286 -37.42 -19.32 14.62
N ASP A 287 -36.95 -20.39 15.26
CA ASP A 287 -36.39 -20.34 16.63
C ASP A 287 -34.92 -19.85 16.64
N ALA A 288 -34.29 -19.81 15.47
CA ALA A 288 -32.89 -19.47 15.28
C ALA A 288 -32.65 -17.97 15.01
N GLY A 289 -33.70 -17.14 14.95
CA GLY A 289 -33.57 -15.73 14.53
C GLY A 289 -32.74 -14.86 15.48
N ALA A 290 -32.89 -15.03 16.79
CA ALA A 290 -32.13 -14.27 17.79
C ALA A 290 -30.66 -14.73 17.87
N GLU A 291 -30.43 -16.05 17.83
CA GLU A 291 -29.08 -16.62 17.81
C GLU A 291 -28.33 -16.30 16.51
N ALA A 292 -29.01 -16.39 15.36
CA ALA A 292 -28.44 -16.01 14.07
C ALA A 292 -28.08 -14.51 14.03
N LEU A 293 -28.94 -13.66 14.61
CA LEU A 293 -28.66 -12.23 14.72
C LEU A 293 -27.48 -11.94 15.64
N GLN A 294 -27.41 -12.60 16.79
CA GLN A 294 -26.29 -12.47 17.72
C GLN A 294 -24.98 -12.96 17.09
N SER A 295 -25.01 -14.09 16.38
CA SER A 295 -23.88 -14.60 15.61
C SER A 295 -23.43 -13.62 14.52
N ALA A 296 -24.38 -12.97 13.84
CA ALA A 296 -24.08 -11.96 12.83
C ALA A 296 -23.38 -10.74 13.44
N PHE A 297 -23.90 -10.17 14.54
CA PHE A 297 -23.26 -9.05 15.23
C PHE A 297 -21.86 -9.40 15.75
N ALA A 298 -21.64 -10.61 16.27
CA ALA A 298 -20.31 -11.08 16.66
C ALA A 298 -19.34 -11.08 15.47
N LYS A 299 -19.77 -11.58 14.30
CA LYS A 299 -18.96 -11.55 13.06
C LYS A 299 -18.67 -10.12 12.59
N LEU A 300 -19.59 -9.18 12.78
CA LEU A 300 -19.36 -7.77 12.47
C LEU A 300 -18.30 -7.15 13.37
N TYR A 301 -18.39 -7.36 14.69
CA TYR A 301 -17.37 -6.86 15.61
C TYR A 301 -15.99 -7.43 15.27
N ASP A 302 -15.90 -8.74 15.00
CA ASP A 302 -14.66 -9.37 14.54
C ASP A 302 -14.12 -8.73 13.25
N ALA A 303 -14.99 -8.44 12.28
CA ALA A 303 -14.58 -7.81 11.02
C ALA A 303 -14.10 -6.36 11.22
N LEU A 304 -14.79 -5.59 12.06
CA LEU A 304 -14.40 -4.21 12.41
C LEU A 304 -13.08 -4.19 13.18
N ASP A 305 -12.88 -5.11 14.12
CA ASP A 305 -11.66 -5.22 14.91
C ASP A 305 -10.47 -5.66 14.05
N ARG A 306 -10.68 -6.57 13.08
CA ARG A 306 -9.65 -6.92 12.08
C ARG A 306 -9.29 -5.72 11.22
N LEU A 307 -10.28 -4.98 10.71
CA LEU A 307 -10.03 -3.79 9.91
C LEU A 307 -9.30 -2.71 10.71
N ASP A 308 -9.66 -2.50 11.97
CA ASP A 308 -8.96 -1.54 12.84
C ASP A 308 -7.53 -2.00 13.16
N THR A 309 -7.32 -3.31 13.36
CA THR A 309 -5.99 -3.90 13.54
C THR A 309 -5.11 -3.70 12.30
N GLU A 310 -5.64 -3.96 11.10
CA GLU A 310 -4.91 -3.72 9.85
C GLU A 310 -4.59 -2.23 9.66
N ARG A 311 -5.55 -1.36 9.95
CA ARG A 311 -5.36 0.09 9.93
C ARG A 311 -4.27 0.54 10.92
N ALA A 312 -4.29 0.06 12.15
CA ALA A 312 -3.30 0.39 13.16
C ALA A 312 -1.90 -0.16 12.80
N GLY A 313 -1.85 -1.39 12.30
CA GLY A 313 -0.61 -2.03 11.83
C GLY A 313 0.01 -1.34 10.60
N SER A 314 -0.80 -0.64 9.80
CA SER A 314 -0.32 0.11 8.63
C SER A 314 0.69 1.20 9.00
N ALA A 315 0.47 1.92 10.10
CA ALA A 315 1.40 2.95 10.56
C ALA A 315 2.72 2.36 11.07
N ALA A 316 2.66 1.22 11.77
CA ALA A 316 3.85 0.54 12.28
C ALA A 316 4.75 0.00 11.16
N ARG A 317 4.15 -0.60 10.11
CA ARG A 317 4.88 -1.15 8.95
C ARG A 317 5.61 -0.07 8.14
N LEU A 318 5.12 1.17 8.18
CA LEU A 318 5.74 2.30 7.49
C LEU A 318 6.82 2.99 8.33
N ALA A 319 6.80 2.80 9.66
CA ALA A 319 7.83 3.32 10.55
C ALA A 319 9.08 2.42 10.63
N ASP A 320 8.95 1.13 10.30
CA ASP A 320 10.05 0.15 10.30
C ASP A 320 10.05 -0.68 9.01
N PRO A 321 10.63 -0.17 7.90
CA PRO A 321 10.66 -0.87 6.62
C PRO A 321 11.58 -2.10 6.58
N ALA A 322 12.25 -2.44 7.71
CA ALA A 322 13.20 -3.54 7.81
C ALA A 322 12.67 -4.80 8.51
N ARG A 323 11.37 -4.84 8.89
CA ARG A 323 10.69 -6.00 9.49
C ARG A 323 9.67 -6.66 8.57
#